data_AF-A0A9W3ZY60-F1
#
_entry.id   AF-A0A9W3ZY60-F1
#
_cell.length_a   1.000
_cell.length_b   1.000
_cell.length_c   1.000
_cell.angle_alpha   90.00
_cell.angle_beta   90.00
_cell.angle_gamma   90.00
#
_symmetry.space_group_name_H-M   'P 1'
#
loop_
_entity.id
_entity.type
_entity.pdbx_description
1 polymer ?
#
loop_
_entity_poly.entity_id
_entity_poly.type
_entity_poly.pdbx_seq_one_letter_code
_entity_poly.pdbx_strand_id
1 'polypeptide(L)'
;MCYERFFGRKEGTKELTHITHKAPIAISPADQLYFFPTYSYSRKECAWLSHFYIESNKELKDGNLIIRFINGFAVKLEISKTSFENQQNRTAKLRTEYEDRRKKQGNPCFKEVDKKEESTLRPAYESVYFVKEGEV
;
A
#
# COMPACT_ATOMS: atom_id res chain seq x y z
N MET A 1 -17.58 -11.31 18.79
CA MET A 1 -16.16 -11.00 19.05
C MET A 1 -15.32 -10.91 17.76
N CYS A 2 -15.75 -10.16 16.73
CA CYS A 2 -14.92 -9.90 15.52
C CYS A 2 -14.26 -8.50 15.51
N TYR A 3 -14.58 -7.66 16.50
CA TYR A 3 -14.12 -6.27 16.57
C TYR A 3 -12.60 -6.18 16.77
N GLU A 4 -12.03 -7.03 17.62
CA GLU A 4 -10.57 -7.00 17.90
C GLU A 4 -9.72 -7.29 16.67
N ARG A 5 -10.18 -8.19 15.80
CA ARG A 5 -9.51 -8.54 14.54
C ARG A 5 -9.48 -7.39 13.53
N PHE A 6 -10.42 -6.45 13.59
CA PHE A 6 -10.41 -5.27 12.72
C PHE A 6 -9.44 -4.20 13.24
N PHE A 7 -9.51 -3.89 14.53
CA PHE A 7 -8.62 -2.91 15.16
C PHE A 7 -7.16 -3.34 15.10
N GLY A 8 -6.86 -4.62 15.34
CA GLY A 8 -5.49 -5.13 15.21
C GLY A 8 -4.93 -4.95 13.80
N ARG A 9 -5.73 -5.22 12.76
CA ARG A 9 -5.31 -4.98 11.37
C ARG A 9 -5.13 -3.50 11.06
N LYS A 10 -6.03 -2.66 11.54
CA LYS A 10 -5.95 -1.20 11.38
C LYS A 10 -4.69 -0.63 12.04
N GLU A 11 -4.37 -1.09 13.25
CA GLU A 11 -3.16 -0.64 13.96
C GLU A 11 -1.89 -1.12 13.25
N GLY A 12 -1.88 -2.37 12.77
CA GLY A 12 -0.79 -2.87 11.92
C GLY A 12 -0.58 -2.01 10.68
N THR A 13 -1.64 -1.63 9.97
CA THR A 13 -1.52 -0.70 8.83
C THR A 13 -0.96 0.67 9.24
N LYS A 14 -1.37 1.20 10.39
CA LYS A 14 -0.89 2.48 10.92
C LYS A 14 0.59 2.41 11.28
N GLU A 15 1.05 1.33 11.89
CA GLU A 15 2.47 1.10 12.19
C GLU A 15 3.31 0.99 10.90
N LEU A 16 2.76 0.35 9.87
CA LEU A 16 3.45 0.14 8.59
C LEU A 16 3.52 1.40 7.72
N THR A 17 2.44 2.18 7.66
CA THR A 17 2.26 3.21 6.61
C THR A 17 1.98 4.61 7.14
N HIS A 18 1.78 4.74 8.46
CA HIS A 18 1.31 5.94 9.16
C HIS A 18 -0.08 6.43 8.74
N ILE A 19 -0.88 5.58 8.07
CA ILE A 19 -2.25 5.91 7.67
C ILE A 19 -3.21 5.65 8.83
N THR A 20 -3.86 6.71 9.31
CA THR A 20 -4.79 6.64 10.47
C THR A 20 -6.26 6.66 10.08
N HIS A 21 -6.62 7.48 9.08
CA HIS A 21 -7.99 7.66 8.62
C HIS A 21 -8.27 6.90 7.34
N LYS A 22 -9.39 6.14 7.34
CA LYS A 22 -9.80 5.26 6.24
C LYS A 22 -8.66 4.36 5.75
N ALA A 23 -7.88 3.87 6.69
CA ALA A 23 -6.78 2.95 6.45
C ALA A 23 -7.23 1.69 5.69
N PRO A 24 -6.43 1.23 4.70
CA PRO A 24 -6.62 -0.08 4.11
C PRO A 24 -6.35 -1.19 5.14
N ILE A 25 -6.73 -2.42 4.82
CA ILE A 25 -6.45 -3.60 5.65
C ILE A 25 -5.84 -4.71 4.79
N ALA A 26 -4.89 -5.42 5.37
CA ALA A 26 -4.39 -6.68 4.82
C ALA A 26 -5.11 -7.84 5.53
N ILE A 27 -5.93 -8.59 4.78
CA ILE A 27 -6.62 -9.77 5.32
C ILE A 27 -5.72 -11.00 5.22
N SER A 28 -5.16 -11.24 4.03
CA SER A 28 -4.14 -12.26 3.77
C SER A 28 -3.12 -11.70 2.78
N PRO A 29 -1.96 -11.21 3.25
CA PRO A 29 -0.86 -10.79 2.39
C PRO A 29 -0.37 -11.90 1.44
N ALA A 30 -0.42 -13.16 1.88
CA ALA A 30 0.01 -14.31 1.10
C ALA A 30 -0.87 -14.50 -0.16
N ASP A 31 -2.18 -14.29 -0.01
CA ASP A 31 -3.17 -14.46 -1.08
C ASP A 31 -3.50 -13.14 -1.81
N GLN A 32 -2.68 -12.10 -1.64
CA GLN A 32 -2.89 -10.77 -2.23
C GLN A 32 -4.22 -10.10 -1.83
N LEU A 33 -4.76 -10.47 -0.66
CA LEU A 33 -6.02 -9.99 -0.13
C LEU A 33 -5.83 -8.69 0.67
N TYR A 34 -5.67 -7.58 -0.08
CA TYR A 34 -5.63 -6.22 0.44
C TYR A 34 -6.91 -5.47 0.08
N PHE A 35 -7.53 -4.83 1.06
CA PHE A 35 -8.81 -4.15 0.89
C PHE A 35 -8.75 -2.71 1.36
N PHE A 36 -9.54 -1.83 0.73
CA PHE A 36 -9.71 -0.45 1.17
C PHE A 36 -11.16 -0.03 1.25
N PRO A 37 -11.48 0.88 2.18
CA PRO A 37 -12.83 1.39 2.33
C PRO A 37 -13.11 2.51 1.32
N THR A 38 -14.32 2.54 0.77
CA THR A 38 -14.80 3.63 -0.10
C THR A 38 -15.11 4.90 0.69
N TYR A 39 -15.60 4.75 1.93
CA TYR A 39 -15.94 5.86 2.84
C TYR A 39 -15.31 5.67 4.24
N SER A 40 -15.77 6.45 5.22
CA SER A 40 -15.44 6.21 6.63
C SER A 40 -16.11 4.93 7.11
N TYR A 41 -15.46 4.14 7.97
CA TYR A 41 -16.00 2.89 8.52
C TYR A 41 -17.30 3.08 9.31
N SER A 42 -17.56 4.30 9.79
CA SER A 42 -18.78 4.65 10.51
C SER A 42 -19.99 4.84 9.58
N ARG A 43 -19.78 4.95 8.27
CA ARG A 43 -20.84 5.16 7.29
C ARG A 43 -21.42 3.83 6.83
N LYS A 44 -22.76 3.77 6.72
CA LYS A 44 -23.48 2.57 6.26
C LYS A 44 -23.20 2.26 4.79
N GLU A 45 -22.87 3.29 4.00
CA GLU A 45 -22.55 3.18 2.58
C GLU A 45 -21.10 2.73 2.33
N CYS A 46 -20.31 2.53 3.39
CA CYS A 46 -18.93 2.09 3.27
C CYS A 46 -18.85 0.67 2.74
N ALA A 47 -18.37 0.55 1.50
CA ALA A 47 -18.00 -0.71 0.90
C ALA A 47 -16.48 -0.93 1.03
N TRP A 48 -16.06 -2.19 0.97
CA TRP A 48 -14.65 -2.58 0.92
C TRP A 48 -14.35 -3.18 -0.45
N LEU A 49 -13.29 -2.70 -1.07
CA LEU A 49 -12.88 -3.13 -2.41
C LEU A 49 -11.53 -3.81 -2.34
N SER A 50 -11.37 -4.94 -3.04
CA SER A 50 -10.08 -5.60 -3.18
C SER A 50 -9.21 -4.82 -4.14
N HIS A 51 -8.02 -4.42 -3.70
CA HIS A 51 -7.05 -3.72 -4.52
C HIS A 51 -6.58 -4.55 -5.72
N PHE A 52 -6.40 -5.86 -5.54
CA PHE A 52 -5.82 -6.73 -6.56
C PHE A 52 -6.81 -7.10 -7.68
N TYR A 53 -8.11 -7.17 -7.36
CA TYR A 53 -9.12 -7.66 -8.29
C TYR A 53 -9.82 -6.56 -9.10
N ILE A 54 -9.44 -5.31 -8.92
CA ILE A 54 -9.90 -4.19 -9.75
C ILE A 54 -9.15 -4.24 -11.08
N GLU A 55 -9.90 -4.38 -12.17
CA GLU A 55 -9.36 -4.35 -13.53
C GLU A 55 -9.26 -2.92 -14.05
N SER A 56 -10.33 -2.15 -13.91
CA SER A 56 -10.37 -0.75 -14.38
C SER A 56 -11.39 0.09 -13.61
N ASN A 57 -11.20 1.40 -13.64
CA ASN A 57 -12.17 2.37 -13.15
C ASN A 57 -12.48 3.40 -14.25
N LYS A 58 -13.73 3.87 -14.30
CA LYS A 58 -14.19 4.89 -15.24
C LYS A 58 -15.12 5.87 -14.57
N GLU A 59 -14.79 7.14 -14.67
CA GLU A 59 -15.65 8.24 -14.21
C GLU A 59 -16.84 8.42 -15.18
N LEU A 60 -18.01 8.62 -14.59
CA LEU A 60 -19.26 8.88 -15.29
C LEU A 60 -19.55 10.39 -15.34
N LYS A 61 -20.46 10.79 -16.24
CA LYS A 61 -20.86 12.19 -16.42
C LYS A 61 -21.50 12.80 -15.17
N ASP A 62 -22.11 11.98 -14.32
CA ASP A 62 -22.74 12.38 -13.06
C ASP A 62 -21.73 12.48 -11.90
N GLY A 63 -20.43 12.35 -12.16
CA GLY A 63 -19.35 12.40 -11.15
C GLY A 63 -19.18 11.09 -10.37
N ASN A 64 -20.00 10.07 -10.65
CA ASN A 64 -19.88 8.76 -10.04
C ASN A 64 -18.81 7.90 -10.74
N LEU A 65 -18.42 6.81 -10.10
CA LEU A 65 -17.36 5.93 -10.60
C LEU A 65 -17.88 4.53 -10.87
N ILE A 66 -17.59 3.98 -12.04
CA ILE A 66 -17.78 2.55 -12.32
C ILE A 66 -16.46 1.82 -12.13
N ILE A 67 -16.48 0.78 -11.31
CA ILE A 67 -15.36 -0.16 -11.12
C ILE A 67 -15.70 -1.44 -11.86
N ARG A 68 -14.76 -1.95 -12.67
CA ARG A 68 -14.81 -3.30 -13.24
C ARG A 68 -13.82 -4.20 -12.53
N PHE A 69 -14.25 -5.41 -12.22
CA PHE A 69 -13.43 -6.43 -11.62
C PHE A 69 -12.99 -7.44 -12.67
N ILE A 70 -11.89 -8.15 -12.40
CA ILE A 70 -11.31 -9.15 -13.31
C ILE A 70 -12.26 -10.29 -13.70
N ASN A 71 -13.33 -10.50 -12.94
CA ASN A 71 -14.35 -11.51 -13.21
C ASN A 71 -15.48 -11.00 -14.13
N GLY A 72 -15.33 -9.79 -14.70
CA GLY A 72 -16.29 -9.17 -15.60
C GLY A 72 -17.45 -8.43 -14.91
N PHE A 73 -17.58 -8.55 -13.58
CA PHE A 73 -18.60 -7.81 -12.84
C PHE A 73 -18.22 -6.33 -12.70
N ALA A 74 -19.22 -5.47 -12.63
CA ALA A 74 -19.04 -4.03 -12.45
C ALA A 74 -19.96 -3.47 -11.37
N VAL A 75 -19.47 -2.47 -10.64
CA VAL A 75 -20.23 -1.77 -9.58
C VAL A 75 -20.11 -0.27 -9.78
N LYS A 76 -21.24 0.44 -9.62
CA LYS A 76 -21.30 1.91 -9.56
C LYS A 76 -21.10 2.36 -8.12
N LEU A 77 -20.22 3.33 -7.90
CA LEU A 77 -19.91 3.93 -6.61
C LEU A 77 -20.15 5.44 -6.66
N GLU A 78 -20.74 5.97 -5.60
CA GLU A 78 -21.03 7.41 -5.44
C GLU A 78 -19.83 8.16 -4.85
N ILE A 79 -18.66 7.95 -5.45
CA ILE A 79 -17.39 8.56 -5.04
C ILE A 79 -16.71 9.19 -6.24
N SER A 80 -15.99 10.28 -6.02
CA SER A 80 -15.15 10.87 -7.05
C SER A 80 -13.97 9.96 -7.37
N LYS A 81 -13.51 10.02 -8.63
CA LYS A 81 -12.33 9.29 -9.10
C LYS A 81 -11.10 9.55 -8.23
N THR A 82 -10.84 10.81 -7.89
CA THR A 82 -9.70 11.20 -7.03
C THR A 82 -9.78 10.57 -5.65
N SER A 83 -10.97 10.51 -5.03
CA SER A 83 -11.14 9.88 -3.71
C SER A 83 -10.84 8.38 -3.77
N PHE A 84 -11.30 7.72 -4.83
CA PHE A 84 -11.02 6.31 -5.08
C PHE A 84 -9.53 6.05 -5.30
N GLU A 85 -8.89 6.79 -6.20
CA GLU A 85 -7.46 6.66 -6.52
C GLU A 85 -6.58 6.88 -5.28
N ASN A 86 -6.92 7.85 -4.44
CA ASN A 86 -6.22 8.04 -3.17
C ASN A 86 -6.27 6.81 -2.26
N GLN A 87 -7.43 6.15 -2.17
CA GLN A 87 -7.58 4.94 -1.37
C GLN A 87 -6.88 3.74 -2.01
N GLN A 88 -6.93 3.63 -3.34
CA GLN A 88 -6.20 2.64 -4.09
C GLN A 88 -4.68 2.79 -3.88
N ASN A 89 -4.14 4.00 -4.05
CA ASN A 89 -2.72 4.32 -3.87
C ASN A 89 -2.23 4.06 -2.44
N ARG A 90 -3.04 4.41 -1.44
CA ARG A 90 -2.77 4.08 -0.03
C ARG A 90 -2.66 2.58 0.21
N THR A 91 -3.47 1.80 -0.49
CA THR A 91 -3.45 0.34 -0.40
C THR A 91 -2.25 -0.25 -1.12
N ALA A 92 -1.90 0.31 -2.29
CA ALA A 92 -0.67 -0.03 -2.99
C ALA A 92 0.55 0.20 -2.10
N LYS A 93 0.62 1.35 -1.41
CA LYS A 93 1.68 1.64 -0.42
C LYS A 93 1.73 0.57 0.67
N LEU A 94 0.60 0.24 1.29
CA LEU A 94 0.54 -0.81 2.32
C LEU A 94 1.07 -2.15 1.79
N ARG A 95 0.65 -2.54 0.59
CA ARG A 95 1.09 -3.79 -0.04
C ARG A 95 2.59 -3.81 -0.26
N THR A 96 3.15 -2.75 -0.85
CA THR A 96 4.59 -2.63 -1.10
C THR A 96 5.39 -2.73 0.20
N GLU A 97 5.01 -2.00 1.24
CA GLU A 97 5.67 -2.05 2.55
C GLU A 97 5.64 -3.47 3.15
N TYR A 98 4.51 -4.17 3.01
CA TYR A 98 4.38 -5.55 3.48
C TYR A 98 5.30 -6.51 2.70
N GLU A 99 5.31 -6.38 1.36
CA GLU A 99 6.14 -7.22 0.49
C GLU A 99 7.63 -6.98 0.73
N ASP A 100 8.04 -5.72 0.92
CA ASP A 100 9.42 -5.34 1.18
C ASP A 100 9.91 -5.85 2.54
N ARG A 101 9.09 -5.73 3.59
CA ARG A 101 9.41 -6.33 4.89
C ARG A 101 9.59 -7.84 4.78
N ARG A 102 8.78 -8.51 3.97
CA ARG A 102 8.85 -9.95 3.74
C ARG A 102 10.11 -10.34 2.94
N LYS A 103 10.52 -9.54 1.96
CA LYS A 103 11.77 -9.75 1.20
C LYS A 103 13.03 -9.49 2.03
N LYS A 104 13.02 -8.46 2.88
CA LYS A 104 14.13 -8.12 3.79
C LYS A 104 14.40 -9.17 4.87
N GLN A 105 13.48 -10.12 5.09
CA GLN A 105 13.71 -11.29 5.94
C GLN A 105 14.55 -12.38 5.25
N GLY A 106 14.85 -12.26 3.95
CA GLY A 106 15.96 -12.98 3.31
C GLY A 106 17.25 -12.18 3.45
N ASN A 107 18.39 -12.86 3.68
CA ASN A 107 19.71 -12.21 3.80
C ASN A 107 19.97 -11.29 2.59
N PRO A 108 19.96 -9.96 2.75
CA PRO A 108 20.29 -9.11 1.64
C PRO A 108 21.80 -9.17 1.41
N CYS A 109 22.21 -9.48 0.18
CA CYS A 109 23.61 -9.41 -0.23
C CYS A 109 23.94 -7.96 -0.59
N PHE A 110 24.43 -7.20 0.38
CA PHE A 110 24.98 -5.87 0.16
C PHE A 110 26.51 -5.95 0.19
N LYS A 111 27.18 -5.15 -0.65
CA LYS A 111 28.64 -4.98 -0.61
C LYS A 111 28.98 -3.79 0.29
N GLU A 112 29.86 -4.00 1.27
CA GLU A 112 30.35 -2.94 2.14
C GLU A 112 31.34 -2.04 1.38
N VAL A 113 31.29 -0.73 1.65
CA VAL A 113 32.23 0.27 1.14
C VAL A 113 33.06 0.80 2.32
N ASP A 114 34.37 0.89 2.14
CA ASP A 114 35.31 1.42 3.14
C ASP A 114 35.42 2.97 3.03
N LYS A 115 35.64 3.67 4.16
CA LYS A 115 35.69 5.15 4.25
C LYS A 115 36.75 5.78 3.33
N LYS A 116 37.78 5.03 2.96
CA LYS A 116 38.87 5.50 2.08
C LYS A 116 38.47 5.60 0.61
N GLU A 117 37.41 4.91 0.20
CA GLU A 117 36.95 4.87 -1.19
C GLU A 117 35.79 5.86 -1.47
N GLU A 118 35.37 6.62 -0.46
CA GLU A 118 34.25 7.56 -0.52
C GLU A 118 34.46 8.67 -1.56
N SER A 119 35.70 9.11 -1.77
CA SER A 119 36.07 10.14 -2.75
C SER A 119 36.03 9.65 -4.21
N THR A 120 35.97 8.34 -4.42
CA THR A 120 35.91 7.71 -5.76
C THR A 120 34.48 7.28 -6.11
N LEU A 121 33.51 7.53 -5.22
CA LEU A 121 32.12 7.17 -5.44
C LEU A 121 31.54 8.02 -6.58
N ARG A 122 30.88 7.33 -7.50
CA ARG A 122 30.16 7.95 -8.60
C ARG A 122 28.75 8.35 -8.15
N PRO A 123 28.13 9.34 -8.82
CA PRO A 123 26.76 9.74 -8.52
C PRO A 123 25.77 8.57 -8.53
N ALA A 124 24.69 8.68 -7.74
CA ALA A 124 23.70 7.61 -7.58
C ALA A 124 23.05 7.10 -8.88
N TYR A 125 22.98 7.95 -9.91
CA TYR A 125 22.47 7.57 -11.24
C TYR A 125 23.45 6.67 -12.02
N GLU A 126 24.71 6.63 -11.62
CA GLU A 126 25.74 5.72 -12.14
C GLU A 126 25.90 4.49 -11.23
N SER A 127 25.74 4.63 -9.91
CA SER A 127 25.88 3.51 -8.94
C SER A 127 25.42 3.86 -7.51
N VAL A 128 24.90 2.89 -6.74
CA VAL A 128 24.38 3.06 -5.36
C VAL A 128 25.23 2.31 -4.31
N TYR A 129 25.45 2.92 -3.14
CA TYR A 129 26.36 2.43 -2.06
C TYR A 129 25.74 2.58 -0.66
N PHE A 130 26.27 1.85 0.34
CA PHE A 130 25.92 2.00 1.77
C PHE A 130 27.01 2.73 2.55
N VAL A 131 26.62 3.59 3.49
CA VAL A 131 27.51 4.29 4.44
C VAL A 131 27.24 3.74 5.83
N LYS A 132 28.28 3.35 6.58
CA LYS A 132 28.16 3.02 8.01
C LYS A 132 28.14 4.32 8.83
N GLU A 133 27.01 4.66 9.44
CA GLU A 133 27.00 5.62 10.54
C GLU A 133 27.52 4.94 11.81
N GLY A 134 28.69 5.38 12.26
CA GLY A 134 29.27 4.99 13.55
C GLY A 134 30.78 5.11 13.60
N GLU A 135 31.27 6.25 14.06
CA GLU A 135 32.30 6.42 15.11
C GLU A 135 32.62 7.92 15.19
N VAL A 136 31.95 8.58 16.14
CA VAL A 136 32.45 9.82 16.76
C VAL A 136 33.49 9.44 17.79
#